data_AF-A0A371HRR5-F1
#
_entry.id   AF-A0A371HRR5-F1
#
_cell.length_a   1.000
_cell.length_b   1.000
_cell.length_c   1.000
_cell.angle_alpha   90.00
_cell.angle_beta   90.00
_cell.angle_gamma   90.00
#
_symmetry.space_group_name_H-M   'P 1'
#
loop_
_entity.id
_entity.type
_entity.pdbx_description
1 polymer ?
#
loop_
_entity_poly.entity_id
_entity_poly.type
_entity_poly.pdbx_seq_one_letter_code
_entity_poly.pdbx_strand_id
1 'polypeptide(L)'
;MSPSSTLLFTLTILMCCSLSFVCSNRLIQQTCKNCSKTDPNISYKFCVTSFQSDRRSHYYAKTLQDLGLISIKITRRNVTDTNAHINNLLNKNKNLDPFIKECLNDCLEVYSDSISTFREAIRDYKAKRYADCNVKLSSIIDASTTCEDGFKQNNDATSPLTKRNKDTFQLSAIALSIVNMLLNDTDIA
;
A
#
# COMPACT_ATOMS: atom_id res chain seq x y z
N MET A 1 27.18 23.43 -27.67
CA MET A 1 26.59 24.18 -26.53
C MET A 1 27.73 24.67 -25.66
N SER A 2 27.71 25.91 -25.18
CA SER A 2 28.80 26.46 -24.35
C SER A 2 28.79 25.85 -22.94
N PRO A 3 29.94 25.74 -22.25
CA PRO A 3 30.01 25.23 -20.87
C PRO A 3 29.07 25.99 -19.90
N SER A 4 28.90 27.29 -20.12
CA SER A 4 27.98 28.14 -19.36
C SER A 4 26.51 27.78 -19.62
N SER A 5 26.16 27.43 -20.86
CA SER A 5 24.81 26.97 -21.22
C SER A 5 24.50 25.63 -20.56
N THR A 6 25.43 24.67 -20.57
CA THR A 6 25.26 23.38 -19.89
C THR A 6 25.13 23.50 -18.38
N LEU A 7 25.89 24.41 -17.74
CA LEU A 7 25.80 24.68 -16.31
C LEU A 7 24.46 25.32 -15.91
N LEU A 8 23.95 26.23 -16.74
CA LEU A 8 22.64 26.85 -16.51
C LEU A 8 21.53 25.78 -16.56
N PHE A 9 21.55 24.91 -17.57
CA PHE A 9 20.59 23.83 -17.71
C PHE A 9 20.62 22.85 -16.53
N THR A 10 21.80 22.46 -16.03
CA THR A 10 21.90 21.56 -14.88
C THR A 10 21.38 22.21 -13.59
N LEU A 11 21.66 23.50 -13.37
CA LEU A 11 21.18 24.23 -12.20
C LEU A 11 19.64 24.37 -12.21
N THR A 12 19.06 24.64 -13.38
CA THR A 12 17.59 24.69 -13.53
C THR A 12 16.94 23.33 -13.24
N ILE A 13 17.50 22.24 -13.76
CA ILE A 13 16.99 20.88 -13.49
C ILE A 13 17.06 20.57 -11.99
N LEU A 14 18.17 20.90 -11.32
CA LEU A 14 18.34 20.67 -9.88
C LEU A 14 17.30 21.44 -9.05
N MET A 15 17.05 22.70 -9.39
CA MET A 15 16.05 23.54 -8.73
C MET A 15 14.61 23.03 -8.94
N CYS A 16 14.27 22.58 -10.15
CA CYS A 16 12.95 22.00 -10.43
C CYS A 16 12.72 20.69 -9.66
N CYS A 17 13.76 19.86 -9.56
CA CYS A 17 13.71 18.60 -8.81
C CYS A 17 13.50 18.84 -7.31
N SER A 18 14.19 19.81 -6.71
CA SER A 18 14.05 20.11 -5.28
C SER A 18 12.66 20.65 -4.93
N LEU A 19 12.08 21.51 -5.78
CA LEU A 19 10.74 22.04 -5.55
C LEU A 19 9.66 20.94 -5.63
N SER A 20 9.77 20.04 -6.62
CA SER A 20 8.84 18.91 -6.78
C SER A 20 8.86 17.98 -5.57
N PHE A 21 10.05 17.75 -5.02
CA PHE A 21 10.24 16.96 -3.80
C PHE A 21 9.57 17.61 -2.58
N VAL A 22 9.75 18.92 -2.38
CA VAL A 22 9.16 19.67 -1.25
C VAL A 22 7.62 19.62 -1.31
N CYS A 23 7.03 19.88 -2.47
CA CYS A 23 5.58 19.83 -2.64
C CYS A 23 5.01 18.43 -2.36
N SER A 24 5.64 17.40 -2.91
CA SER A 24 5.22 16.00 -2.70
C SER A 24 5.32 15.61 -1.23
N ASN A 25 6.38 16.01 -0.54
CA ASN A 25 6.57 15.73 0.89
C ASN A 25 5.47 16.40 1.73
N ARG A 26 5.13 17.66 1.45
CA ARG A 26 4.02 18.35 2.13
C ARG A 26 2.69 17.62 1.91
N LEU A 27 2.40 17.20 0.67
CA LEU A 27 1.19 16.43 0.35
C LEU A 27 1.14 15.10 1.11
N ILE A 28 2.25 14.36 1.16
CA ILE A 28 2.37 13.10 1.91
C ILE A 28 2.09 13.35 3.40
N GLN A 29 2.74 14.36 4.00
CA GLN A 29 2.55 14.68 5.43
C GLN A 29 1.10 15.04 5.74
N GLN A 30 0.48 15.91 4.94
CA GLN A 30 -0.91 16.32 5.12
C GLN A 30 -1.86 15.13 4.98
N THR A 31 -1.69 14.32 3.94
CA THR A 31 -2.52 13.14 3.68
C THR A 31 -2.40 12.12 4.81
N CYS A 32 -1.17 11.80 5.24
CA CYS A 32 -0.94 10.86 6.33
C CYS A 32 -1.50 11.36 7.66
N LYS A 33 -1.41 12.67 7.92
CA LYS A 33 -2.03 13.28 9.11
C LYS A 33 -3.55 13.08 9.09
N ASN A 34 -4.19 13.33 7.94
CA ASN A 34 -5.62 13.09 7.78
C ASN A 34 -5.98 11.60 7.95
N CYS A 35 -5.22 10.69 7.32
CA CYS A 35 -5.45 9.24 7.45
C CYS A 35 -5.42 8.81 8.93
N SER A 36 -4.36 9.18 9.65
CA SER A 36 -4.21 8.81 11.07
C SER A 36 -5.21 9.48 12.02
N LYS A 37 -5.83 10.59 11.59
CA LYS A 37 -6.88 11.27 12.37
C LYS A 37 -8.23 10.57 12.19
N THR A 38 -8.51 10.08 10.99
CA THR A 38 -9.79 9.44 10.65
C THR A 38 -9.83 7.97 11.03
N ASP A 39 -8.71 7.27 10.99
CA ASP A 39 -8.62 5.85 11.33
C ASP A 39 -7.51 5.59 12.38
N PRO A 40 -7.86 5.20 13.61
CA PRO A 40 -6.88 4.95 14.67
C PRO A 40 -5.97 3.75 14.38
N ASN A 41 -6.33 2.89 13.42
CA ASN A 41 -5.49 1.76 13.02
C ASN A 41 -4.35 2.18 12.06
N ILE A 42 -4.34 3.43 11.57
CA ILE A 42 -3.30 3.95 10.70
C ILE A 42 -2.27 4.73 11.51
N SER A 43 -1.05 4.21 11.60
CA SER A 43 0.07 4.96 12.16
C SER A 43 0.53 6.07 11.20
N TYR A 44 0.54 7.33 11.65
CA TYR A 44 1.10 8.46 10.91
C TYR A 44 2.53 8.18 10.42
N LYS A 45 3.39 7.69 11.32
CA LYS A 45 4.78 7.36 11.01
C LYS A 45 4.87 6.29 9.93
N PHE A 46 4.09 5.21 10.07
CA PHE A 46 4.05 4.14 9.08
C PHE A 46 3.59 4.65 7.71
N CYS A 47 2.55 5.50 7.67
CA CYS A 47 2.06 6.10 6.44
C CYS A 47 3.14 6.92 5.73
N VAL A 48 3.79 7.83 6.46
CA VAL A 48 4.85 8.69 5.89
C VAL A 48 6.01 7.84 5.38
N THR A 49 6.49 6.89 6.18
CA THR A 49 7.60 6.01 5.79
C THR A 49 7.25 5.15 4.58
N SER A 50 6.01 4.65 4.49
CA SER A 50 5.54 3.85 3.35
C SER A 50 5.65 4.63 2.04
N PHE A 51 5.19 5.90 2.01
CA PHE A 51 5.35 6.73 0.83
C PHE A 51 6.80 7.11 0.55
N GLN A 52 7.59 7.46 1.58
CA GLN A 52 8.99 7.83 1.42
C GLN A 52 9.85 6.70 0.84
N SER A 53 9.48 5.44 1.12
CA SER A 53 10.15 4.25 0.57
C SER A 53 9.91 4.03 -0.93
N ASP A 54 8.90 4.67 -1.53
CA ASP A 54 8.62 4.60 -2.95
C ASP A 54 9.06 5.89 -3.65
N ARG A 55 10.08 5.80 -4.51
CA ARG A 55 10.60 6.94 -5.28
C ARG A 55 9.51 7.65 -6.07
N ARG A 56 8.46 6.95 -6.51
CA ARG A 56 7.34 7.57 -7.24
C ARG A 56 6.60 8.60 -6.42
N SER A 57 6.52 8.43 -5.11
CA SER A 57 5.87 9.39 -4.21
C SER A 57 6.54 10.75 -4.26
N HIS A 58 7.86 10.81 -4.48
CA HIS A 58 8.61 12.06 -4.48
C HIS A 58 8.53 12.86 -5.78
N TYR A 59 8.25 12.18 -6.90
CA TYR A 59 8.29 12.79 -8.24
C TYR A 59 6.93 12.86 -8.93
N TYR A 60 6.00 11.96 -8.58
CA TYR A 60 4.70 11.83 -9.25
C TYR A 60 3.52 12.20 -8.37
N ALA A 61 3.67 12.35 -7.05
CA ALA A 61 2.56 12.72 -6.17
C ALA A 61 2.30 14.24 -6.22
N LYS A 62 1.61 14.71 -7.26
CA LYS A 62 1.23 16.13 -7.41
C LYS A 62 -0.16 16.43 -6.85
N THR A 63 -1.02 15.40 -6.82
CA THR A 63 -2.41 15.47 -6.38
C THR A 63 -2.76 14.34 -5.43
N LEU A 64 -3.87 14.45 -4.71
CA LEU A 64 -4.40 13.37 -3.89
C LEU A 64 -4.70 12.12 -4.73
N GLN A 65 -5.15 12.31 -5.97
CA GLN A 65 -5.39 11.25 -6.94
C GLN A 65 -4.09 10.51 -7.30
N ASP A 66 -2.98 11.22 -7.51
CA ASP A 66 -1.69 10.60 -7.75
C ASP A 66 -1.23 9.77 -6.54
N LEU A 67 -1.38 10.36 -5.35
CA LEU A 67 -0.95 9.74 -4.10
C LEU A 67 -1.77 8.48 -3.79
N GLY A 68 -3.08 8.49 -4.02
CA GLY A 68 -3.93 7.31 -3.85
C GLY A 68 -3.57 6.18 -4.82
N LEU A 69 -3.28 6.49 -6.09
CA LEU A 69 -2.82 5.47 -7.04
C LEU A 69 -1.44 4.91 -6.65
N ILE A 70 -0.55 5.75 -6.14
CA ILE A 70 0.76 5.32 -5.60
C ILE A 70 0.54 4.41 -4.38
N SER A 71 -0.36 4.77 -3.47
CA SER A 71 -0.71 3.97 -2.29
C SER A 71 -1.19 2.58 -2.68
N ILE A 72 -2.18 2.46 -3.58
CA ILE A 72 -2.68 1.18 -4.09
C ILE A 72 -1.54 0.34 -4.70
N LYS A 73 -0.62 0.98 -5.44
CA LYS A 73 0.54 0.28 -6.02
C LYS A 73 1.55 -0.16 -4.96
N ILE A 74 1.76 0.59 -3.87
CA ILE A 74 2.61 0.20 -2.75
C ILE A 74 2.01 -1.05 -2.10
N THR A 75 0.72 -1.02 -1.78
CA THR A 75 -0.01 -2.14 -1.18
C THR A 75 0.06 -3.39 -2.06
N ARG A 76 -0.20 -3.25 -3.37
CA ARG A 76 -0.08 -4.38 -4.30
C ARG A 76 1.29 -5.05 -4.27
N ARG A 77 2.38 -4.26 -4.21
CA ARG A 77 3.74 -4.83 -4.15
C ARG A 77 4.00 -5.54 -2.84
N ASN A 78 3.54 -5.00 -1.71
CA ASN A 78 3.65 -5.67 -0.42
C ASN A 78 2.88 -6.99 -0.40
N VAL A 79 1.66 -7.01 -0.93
CA VAL A 79 0.84 -8.23 -1.06
C VAL A 79 1.50 -9.26 -1.98
N THR A 80 2.04 -8.85 -3.13
CA THR A 80 2.80 -9.76 -4.01
C THR A 80 4.05 -10.33 -3.32
N ASP A 81 4.79 -9.50 -2.58
CA ASP A 81 5.97 -9.95 -1.83
C ASP A 81 5.60 -10.92 -0.70
N THR A 82 4.49 -10.67 0.00
CA THR A 82 3.96 -11.56 1.03
C THR A 82 3.51 -12.89 0.45
N ASN A 83 2.79 -12.90 -0.68
CA ASN A 83 2.43 -14.12 -1.38
C ASN A 83 3.66 -14.96 -1.80
N ALA A 84 4.68 -14.30 -2.35
CA ALA A 84 5.95 -14.95 -2.69
C ALA A 84 6.68 -15.50 -1.45
N HIS A 85 6.62 -14.78 -0.32
CA HIS A 85 7.19 -15.23 0.95
C HIS A 85 6.48 -16.47 1.49
N ILE A 86 5.15 -16.52 1.44
CA ILE A 86 4.35 -17.69 1.84
C ILE A 86 4.74 -18.91 1.02
N ASN A 87 4.80 -18.77 -0.31
CA ASN A 87 5.31 -19.81 -1.20
C ASN A 87 6.71 -20.27 -0.82
N ASN A 88 7.59 -19.35 -0.40
CA ASN A 88 8.94 -19.69 0.04
C ASN A 88 8.93 -20.56 1.31
N LEU A 89 8.10 -20.18 2.30
CA LEU A 89 7.94 -20.93 3.55
C LEU A 89 7.46 -22.36 3.28
N LEU A 90 6.41 -22.50 2.46
CA LEU A 90 5.82 -23.79 2.08
C LEU A 90 6.82 -24.69 1.34
N ASN A 91 7.65 -24.12 0.46
CA ASN A 91 8.57 -24.91 -0.37
C ASN A 91 9.88 -25.28 0.35
N LYS A 92 10.40 -24.39 1.21
CA LYS A 92 11.71 -24.61 1.85
C LYS A 92 11.62 -25.44 3.13
N ASN A 93 10.52 -25.36 3.87
CA ASN A 93 10.39 -26.06 5.13
C ASN A 93 9.58 -27.35 4.96
N LYS A 94 10.29 -28.47 4.76
CA LYS A 94 9.67 -29.79 4.61
C LYS A 94 9.04 -30.34 5.90
N ASN A 95 9.40 -29.76 7.05
CA ASN A 95 8.97 -30.21 8.38
C ASN A 95 8.07 -29.16 9.06
N LEU A 96 7.28 -28.43 8.28
CA LEU A 96 6.25 -27.55 8.85
C LEU A 96 5.26 -28.39 9.66
N ASP A 97 4.91 -27.86 10.83
CA ASP A 97 3.75 -28.34 11.57
C ASP A 97 2.51 -28.36 10.64
N PRO A 98 1.69 -29.43 10.66
CA PRO A 98 0.55 -29.56 9.76
C PRO A 98 -0.44 -28.40 9.84
N PHE A 99 -0.73 -27.90 11.05
CA PHE A 99 -1.63 -26.77 11.25
C PHE A 99 -1.03 -25.48 10.66
N ILE A 100 0.25 -25.21 10.93
CA ILE A 100 0.94 -24.05 10.31
C ILE A 100 0.94 -24.15 8.78
N LYS A 101 1.13 -25.34 8.23
CA LYS A 101 1.12 -25.56 6.78
C LYS A 101 -0.26 -25.30 6.18
N GLU A 102 -1.33 -25.74 6.83
CA GLU A 102 -2.71 -25.47 6.43
C GLU A 102 -2.99 -23.96 6.42
N CYS A 103 -2.71 -23.26 7.54
CA CYS A 103 -2.87 -21.81 7.61
C CYS A 103 -2.06 -21.07 6.53
N LEU A 104 -0.84 -21.53 6.21
CA LEU A 104 -0.04 -20.95 5.14
C LEU A 104 -0.66 -21.15 3.75
N ASN A 105 -1.31 -22.28 3.49
CA ASN A 105 -2.03 -22.50 2.22
C ASN A 105 -3.26 -21.60 2.13
N ASP A 106 -4.03 -21.46 3.21
CA ASP A 106 -5.20 -20.57 3.25
C ASP A 106 -4.77 -19.10 3.03
N CYS A 107 -3.70 -18.68 3.71
CA CYS A 107 -3.10 -17.38 3.47
C CYS A 107 -2.64 -17.21 2.01
N LEU A 108 -2.05 -18.25 1.41
CA LEU A 108 -1.61 -18.18 0.02
C LEU A 108 -2.78 -17.94 -0.93
N GLU A 109 -3.91 -18.60 -0.70
CA GLU A 109 -5.14 -18.45 -1.48
C GLU A 109 -5.66 -17.00 -1.40
N VAL A 110 -5.94 -16.49 -0.19
CA VAL A 110 -6.52 -15.15 -0.02
C VAL A 110 -5.59 -14.03 -0.51
N TYR A 111 -4.26 -14.20 -0.40
CA TYR A 111 -3.30 -13.27 -0.96
C TYR A 111 -3.21 -13.35 -2.50
N SER A 112 -3.39 -14.54 -3.08
CA SER A 112 -3.43 -14.72 -4.55
C SER A 112 -4.66 -14.05 -5.14
N ASP A 113 -5.81 -14.20 -4.50
CA ASP A 113 -7.04 -13.52 -4.88
C ASP A 113 -6.91 -12.00 -4.76
N SER A 114 -6.31 -11.53 -3.66
CA SER A 114 -6.01 -10.11 -3.47
C SER A 114 -5.17 -9.51 -4.62
N ILE A 115 -4.20 -10.25 -5.16
CA ILE A 115 -3.40 -9.81 -6.33
C ILE A 115 -4.29 -9.61 -7.56
N SER A 116 -5.27 -10.49 -7.78
CA SER A 116 -6.26 -10.34 -8.85
C SER A 116 -7.18 -9.15 -8.59
N THR A 117 -7.68 -8.99 -7.37
CA THR A 117 -8.51 -7.86 -6.92
C THR A 117 -7.83 -6.50 -7.15
N PHE A 118 -6.51 -6.39 -6.95
CA PHE A 118 -5.79 -5.15 -7.26
C PHE A 118 -5.87 -4.72 -8.72
N ARG A 119 -5.96 -5.67 -9.67
CA ARG A 119 -6.13 -5.31 -11.08
C ARG A 119 -7.43 -4.57 -11.28
N GLU A 120 -8.47 -4.99 -10.59
CA GLU A 120 -9.80 -4.38 -10.66
C GLU A 120 -9.85 -3.05 -9.91
N ALA A 121 -9.29 -3.01 -8.70
CA ALA A 121 -9.22 -1.79 -7.90
C ALA A 121 -8.51 -0.66 -8.67
N ILE A 122 -7.41 -0.98 -9.37
CA ILE A 122 -6.70 0.00 -10.20
C ILE A 122 -7.53 0.43 -11.42
N ARG A 123 -8.33 -0.46 -12.02
CA ARG A 123 -9.24 -0.10 -13.13
C ARG A 123 -10.30 0.87 -12.64
N ASP A 124 -10.95 0.55 -11.52
CA ASP A 124 -12.01 1.37 -10.94
C ASP A 124 -11.49 2.73 -10.48
N TYR A 125 -10.34 2.75 -9.81
CA TYR A 125 -9.67 3.98 -9.40
C TYR A 125 -9.39 4.90 -10.59
N LYS A 126 -8.85 4.36 -11.68
CA LYS A 126 -8.58 5.14 -12.91
C LYS A 126 -9.85 5.61 -13.60
N ALA A 127 -10.93 4.85 -13.49
CA ALA A 127 -12.26 5.22 -13.98
C ALA A 127 -13.01 6.15 -13.01
N LYS A 128 -12.38 6.60 -11.91
CA LYS A 128 -13.00 7.38 -10.82
C LYS A 128 -14.20 6.70 -10.15
N ARG A 129 -14.33 5.38 -10.30
CA ARG A 129 -15.30 4.56 -9.57
C ARG A 129 -14.77 4.27 -8.18
N TYR A 130 -14.65 5.31 -7.36
CA TYR A 130 -14.00 5.24 -6.06
C TYR A 130 -14.77 4.35 -5.08
N ALA A 131 -16.10 4.26 -5.17
CA ALA A 131 -16.90 3.34 -4.36
C ALA A 131 -16.54 1.87 -4.65
N ASP A 132 -16.43 1.50 -5.93
CA ASP A 132 -16.03 0.14 -6.32
C ASP A 132 -14.57 -0.17 -5.93
N CYS A 133 -13.69 0.83 -6.06
CA CYS A 133 -12.31 0.72 -5.60
C CYS A 133 -12.24 0.56 -4.07
N ASN A 134 -13.10 1.24 -3.32
CA ASN A 134 -13.18 1.15 -1.87
C ASN A 134 -13.53 -0.28 -1.45
N VAL A 135 -14.60 -0.85 -2.00
CA VAL A 135 -15.02 -2.23 -1.70
C VAL A 135 -13.87 -3.23 -1.90
N LYS A 136 -13.12 -3.08 -2.99
CA LYS A 136 -11.98 -3.95 -3.32
C LYS A 136 -10.79 -3.77 -2.39
N LEU A 137 -10.53 -2.55 -1.91
CA LEU A 137 -9.48 -2.31 -0.93
C LEU A 137 -9.88 -2.84 0.46
N SER A 138 -11.16 -2.75 0.82
CA SER A 138 -11.70 -3.37 2.03
C SER A 138 -11.53 -4.89 2.02
N SER A 139 -11.82 -5.57 0.89
CA SER A 139 -11.59 -7.02 0.82
C SER A 139 -10.12 -7.42 0.95
N ILE A 140 -9.18 -6.54 0.60
CA ILE A 140 -7.73 -6.80 0.79
C ILE A 140 -7.34 -6.61 2.27
N ILE A 141 -7.98 -5.69 2.98
CA ILE A 141 -7.86 -5.59 4.45
C ILE A 141 -8.33 -6.92 5.06
N ASP A 142 -9.50 -7.40 4.65
CA ASP A 142 -10.10 -8.65 5.15
C ASP A 142 -9.22 -9.87 4.86
N ALA A 143 -8.54 -9.93 3.72
CA ALA A 143 -7.59 -11.00 3.42
C ALA A 143 -6.42 -11.04 4.43
N SER A 144 -5.90 -9.88 4.84
CA SER A 144 -4.81 -9.81 5.80
C SER A 144 -5.23 -10.18 7.23
N THR A 145 -6.46 -9.81 7.64
CA THR A 145 -6.99 -10.17 8.95
C THR A 145 -7.37 -11.64 8.99
N THR A 146 -8.03 -12.15 7.95
CA THR A 146 -8.40 -13.58 7.80
C THR A 146 -7.16 -14.47 7.86
N CYS A 147 -6.10 -14.11 7.12
CA CYS A 147 -4.85 -14.85 7.18
C CYS A 147 -4.25 -14.86 8.60
N GLU A 148 -4.24 -13.73 9.31
CA GLU A 148 -3.70 -13.67 10.68
C GLU A 148 -4.58 -14.41 11.69
N ASP A 149 -5.89 -14.32 11.56
CA ASP A 149 -6.86 -14.94 12.46
C ASP A 149 -6.90 -16.46 12.31
N GLY A 150 -6.57 -16.99 11.12
CA GLY A 150 -6.39 -18.43 10.91
C GLY A 150 -5.36 -19.04 11.88
N PHE A 151 -4.22 -18.38 12.07
CA PHE A 151 -3.19 -18.86 13.02
C PHE A 151 -3.64 -18.77 14.48
N LYS A 152 -4.58 -17.88 14.82
CA LYS A 152 -5.08 -17.71 16.21
C LYS A 152 -6.08 -18.77 16.63
N GLN A 153 -6.52 -19.63 15.72
CA GLN A 153 -7.41 -20.75 16.04
C GLN A 153 -6.72 -21.79 16.96
N ASN A 154 -5.39 -21.80 16.99
CA ASN A 154 -4.59 -22.59 17.91
C ASN A 154 -3.74 -21.67 18.80
N ASN A 155 -3.96 -21.70 20.11
CA ASN A 155 -3.27 -20.83 21.06
C ASN A 155 -1.76 -21.11 21.18
N ASP A 156 -1.31 -22.30 20.78
CA ASP A 156 0.12 -22.66 20.80
C ASP A 156 0.82 -22.31 19.47
N ALA A 157 0.07 -21.88 18.46
CA ALA A 157 0.61 -21.51 17.16
C ALA A 157 1.04 -20.03 17.13
N THR A 158 2.17 -19.76 16.49
CA THR A 158 2.63 -18.39 16.21
C THR A 158 2.63 -18.16 14.71
N SER A 159 1.92 -17.13 14.25
CA SER A 159 1.90 -16.75 12.85
C SER A 159 3.30 -16.32 12.38
N PRO A 160 3.89 -16.98 11.36
CA PRO A 160 5.11 -16.49 10.73
C PRO A 160 4.87 -15.24 9.87
N LEU A 161 3.61 -14.80 9.75
CA LEU A 161 3.18 -13.72 8.87
C LEU A 161 2.71 -12.47 9.63
N THR A 162 2.65 -12.46 10.98
CA THR A 162 2.08 -11.36 11.78
C THR A 162 2.51 -9.97 11.33
N LYS A 163 3.82 -9.77 11.12
CA LYS A 163 4.32 -8.47 10.64
C LYS A 163 3.81 -8.14 9.23
N ARG A 164 3.84 -9.10 8.31
CA ARG A 164 3.43 -8.92 6.91
C ARG A 164 1.93 -8.69 6.78
N ASN A 165 1.13 -9.38 7.60
CA ASN A 165 -0.31 -9.20 7.70
C ASN A 165 -0.63 -7.79 8.24
N LYS A 166 0.06 -7.36 9.31
CA LYS A 166 -0.08 -5.99 9.86
C LYS A 166 0.35 -4.89 8.87
N ASP A 167 1.43 -5.13 8.12
CA ASP A 167 1.89 -4.19 7.10
C ASP A 167 0.87 -4.11 5.95
N THR A 168 0.32 -5.26 5.50
CA THR A 168 -0.75 -5.31 4.49
C THR A 168 -1.98 -4.55 4.95
N PHE A 169 -2.42 -4.79 6.19
CA PHE A 169 -3.56 -4.11 6.80
C PHE A 169 -3.37 -2.59 6.76
N GLN A 170 -2.26 -2.08 7.31
CA GLN A 170 -2.04 -0.63 7.39
C GLN A 170 -1.89 0.01 6.02
N LEU A 171 -1.17 -0.63 5.08
CA LEU A 171 -1.04 -0.12 3.71
C LEU A 171 -2.38 -0.06 2.98
N SER A 172 -3.23 -1.07 3.18
CA SER A 172 -4.58 -1.12 2.57
C SER A 172 -5.51 -0.09 3.21
N ALA A 173 -5.46 0.08 4.53
CA ALA A 173 -6.21 1.11 5.26
C ALA A 173 -5.80 2.53 4.82
N ILE A 174 -4.51 2.80 4.60
CA ILE A 174 -4.04 4.09 4.03
C ILE A 174 -4.64 4.30 2.64
N ALA A 175 -4.57 3.30 1.76
CA ALA A 175 -5.13 3.41 0.42
C ALA A 175 -6.65 3.66 0.45
N LEU A 176 -7.37 2.94 1.31
CA LEU A 176 -8.80 3.08 1.52
C LEU A 176 -9.16 4.48 2.05
N SER A 177 -8.40 4.98 3.03
CA SER A 177 -8.61 6.32 3.60
C SER A 177 -8.45 7.42 2.55
N ILE A 178 -7.46 7.31 1.65
CA ILE A 178 -7.30 8.25 0.54
C ILE A 178 -8.46 8.16 -0.45
N VAL A 179 -8.92 6.94 -0.78
CA VAL A 179 -10.11 6.75 -1.63
C VAL A 179 -11.35 7.39 -1.00
N ASN A 180 -11.51 7.32 0.32
CA ASN A 180 -12.61 7.98 1.03
C ASN A 180 -12.52 9.50 0.98
N MET A 181 -11.32 10.07 1.09
CA MET A 181 -11.15 11.51 0.89
C MET A 181 -11.58 11.93 -0.52
N LEU A 182 -11.26 11.12 -1.54
CA LEU A 182 -11.65 11.38 -2.93
C LEU A 182 -13.15 11.22 -3.18
N LEU A 183 -13.82 10.29 -2.48
CA LEU A 183 -15.29 10.14 -2.52
C LEU A 183 -15.98 11.38 -1.98
N ASN A 184 -15.55 11.85 -0.80
CA ASN A 184 -16.15 13.01 -0.16
C ASN A 184 -15.92 14.30 -0.97
N ASP A 185 -14.79 14.41 -1.69
CA ASP A 185 -14.55 15.53 -2.60
C ASP A 185 -15.48 15.48 -3.84
N THR A 186 -15.87 14.29 -4.31
CA THR A 186 -16.80 14.15 -5.45
C THR A 186 -18.26 14.39 -5.09
N ASP A 187 -18.66 14.22 -3.84
CA ASP A 187 -20.03 14.50 -3.38
C ASP A 187 -20.30 16.01 -3.19
N ILE A 188 -19.26 16.83 -3.21
CA ILE A 188 -19.32 18.30 -3.02
C ILE A 188 -19.23 19.07 -4.35
N ALA A 189 -18.91 18.40 -5.46
CA ALA A 189 -18.75 18.98 -6.79
C ALA A 189 -19.93 18.70 -7.72
#